data_AF-A0A7X3CNC1-F1
#
_entry.id   AF-A0A7X3CNC1-F1
#
_cell.length_a   1.000
_cell.length_b   1.000
_cell.length_c   1.000
_cell.angle_alpha   90.00
_cell.angle_beta   90.00
_cell.angle_gamma   90.00
#
_symmetry.space_group_name_H-M   'P 1'
#
loop_
_entity.id
_entity.type
_entity.pdbx_description
1 polymer ?
#
loop_
_entity_poly.entity_id
_entity_poly.type
_entity_poly.pdbx_seq_one_letter_code
_entity_poly.pdbx_strand_id
1 'polypeptide(L)'
;MAYTRGNLAVKEKAHERGNQSQRYRETTKVVTRRAALPVREKLLYMFTIMFCVAVMGGLLWQNANLYNMKREMYNLNTDMQKLNAEMNELTIQKEKLEEQIPQEAAKLGYTESNEEGFHVQISTESGSKTANSEDAAKVARK
;
A
#
# COMPACT_ATOMS: atom_id res chain seq x y z
N MET A 1 -98.51 -20.72 -56.21
CA MET A 1 -97.42 -21.64 -55.80
C MET A 1 -96.78 -21.09 -54.54
N ALA A 2 -96.84 -21.88 -53.47
CA ALA A 2 -96.32 -21.54 -52.14
C ALA A 2 -94.82 -21.81 -52.10
N TYR A 3 -94.03 -20.79 -51.78
CA TYR A 3 -92.61 -20.95 -51.52
C TYR A 3 -92.42 -21.44 -50.08
N THR A 4 -91.96 -22.68 -50.02
CA THR A 4 -91.71 -23.52 -48.86
C THR A 4 -90.68 -22.86 -47.96
N ARG A 5 -91.13 -22.46 -46.76
CA ARG A 5 -90.24 -22.03 -45.68
C ARG A 5 -89.53 -23.26 -45.14
N GLY A 6 -88.20 -23.18 -45.01
CA GLY A 6 -87.40 -24.32 -44.57
C GLY A 6 -85.96 -23.97 -44.21
N ASN A 7 -85.74 -22.89 -43.45
CA ASN A 7 -84.50 -22.71 -42.67
C ASN A 7 -84.87 -22.58 -41.19
N LEU A 8 -85.27 -23.71 -40.61
CA LEU A 8 -85.50 -23.87 -39.18
C LEU A 8 -84.17 -24.31 -38.54
N ALA A 9 -83.27 -23.35 -38.32
CA ALA A 9 -82.12 -23.52 -37.44
C ALA A 9 -81.96 -22.26 -36.59
N VAL A 10 -82.93 -22.10 -35.70
CA VAL A 10 -82.86 -21.27 -34.50
C VAL A 10 -81.52 -21.55 -33.81
N LYS A 11 -80.59 -20.59 -33.87
CA LYS A 11 -79.44 -20.52 -32.95
C LYS A 11 -79.74 -19.53 -31.83
N GLU A 12 -80.74 -19.84 -31.01
CA GLU A 12 -80.96 -19.18 -29.73
C GLU A 12 -80.01 -19.75 -28.67
N LYS A 13 -78.69 -19.51 -28.79
CA LYS A 13 -77.72 -19.74 -27.69
C LYS A 13 -76.56 -18.74 -27.64
N ALA A 14 -76.72 -17.56 -28.26
CA ALA A 14 -75.74 -16.48 -28.16
C ALA A 14 -76.20 -15.32 -27.23
N HIS A 15 -77.51 -15.18 -26.96
CA HIS A 15 -78.02 -14.04 -26.20
C HIS A 15 -78.17 -14.26 -24.68
N GLU A 16 -78.02 -15.49 -24.16
CA GLU A 16 -78.11 -15.75 -22.70
C GLU A 16 -76.77 -15.75 -21.95
N ARG A 17 -75.65 -15.46 -22.62
CA ARG A 17 -74.36 -15.21 -21.95
C ARG A 17 -74.03 -13.73 -21.81
N GLY A 18 -75.02 -12.86 -21.94
CA GLY A 18 -74.89 -11.42 -21.65
C GLY A 18 -75.02 -11.06 -20.17
N ASN A 19 -75.55 -11.95 -19.33
CA ASN A 19 -75.92 -11.63 -17.94
C ASN A 19 -75.34 -12.61 -16.89
N GLN A 20 -74.10 -13.11 -17.09
CA GLN A 20 -73.33 -13.55 -15.93
C GLN A 20 -72.67 -12.31 -15.33
N SER A 21 -73.36 -11.76 -14.34
CA SER A 21 -72.90 -10.77 -13.36
C SER A 21 -71.40 -10.55 -13.41
N GLN A 22 -70.97 -9.41 -13.96
CA GLN A 22 -69.62 -8.91 -13.74
C GLN A 22 -69.44 -8.78 -12.23
N ARG A 23 -68.87 -9.82 -11.61
CA ARG A 23 -68.46 -9.80 -10.21
C ARG A 23 -67.48 -8.66 -10.10
N TYR A 24 -67.94 -7.56 -9.50
CA TYR A 24 -67.17 -6.36 -9.27
C TYR A 24 -65.86 -6.78 -8.58
N ARG A 25 -64.75 -6.70 -9.32
CA ARG A 25 -63.42 -6.86 -8.77
C ARG A 25 -62.96 -5.48 -8.40
N GLU A 26 -62.87 -5.21 -7.10
CA GLU A 26 -62.22 -4.02 -6.57
C GLU A 26 -60.78 -4.00 -7.09
N THR A 27 -60.52 -3.18 -8.11
CA THR A 27 -59.18 -2.92 -8.59
C THR A 27 -58.59 -1.84 -7.69
N THR A 28 -57.88 -2.26 -6.65
CA THR A 28 -57.10 -1.35 -5.83
C THR A 28 -56.04 -0.68 -6.70
N LYS A 29 -56.18 0.64 -6.88
CA LYS A 29 -55.22 1.46 -7.62
C LYS A 29 -53.89 1.43 -6.86
N VAL A 30 -52.93 0.67 -7.38
CA VAL A 30 -51.55 0.69 -6.88
C VAL A 30 -50.99 2.07 -7.18
N VAL A 31 -50.94 2.93 -6.16
CA VAL A 31 -50.25 4.21 -6.25
C VAL A 31 -48.76 3.93 -6.21
N THR A 32 -48.14 3.72 -7.37
CA THR A 32 -46.69 3.68 -7.49
C THR A 32 -46.16 5.08 -7.16
N ARG A 33 -45.58 5.23 -5.96
CA ARG A 33 -44.82 6.44 -5.64
C ARG A 33 -43.61 6.50 -6.58
N ARG A 34 -43.22 7.70 -7.01
CA ARG A 34 -42.00 7.90 -7.80
C ARG A 34 -40.82 7.35 -6.99
N ALA A 35 -40.27 6.22 -7.41
CA ALA A 35 -39.04 5.72 -6.84
C ALA A 35 -37.96 6.76 -7.13
N ALA A 36 -37.33 7.28 -6.09
CA ALA A 36 -36.09 8.03 -6.25
C ALA A 36 -35.07 7.13 -6.97
N LEU A 37 -34.21 7.76 -7.78
CA LEU A 37 -33.21 7.17 -8.68
C LEU A 37 -32.77 5.73 -8.31
N PRO A 38 -32.71 4.82 -9.30
CA PRO A 38 -32.38 3.42 -9.06
C PRO A 38 -31.10 3.29 -8.23
N VAL A 39 -31.11 2.39 -7.25
CA VAL A 39 -30.08 2.27 -6.20
C VAL A 39 -28.66 2.24 -6.78
N ARG A 40 -28.48 1.64 -7.97
CA ARG A 40 -27.22 1.56 -8.70
C ARG A 40 -26.63 2.93 -9.05
N GLU A 41 -27.45 3.85 -9.55
CA GLU A 41 -26.99 5.19 -9.91
C GLU A 41 -26.58 5.97 -8.67
N LYS A 42 -27.38 5.89 -7.59
CA LYS A 42 -27.05 6.54 -6.32
C LYS A 42 -25.73 6.06 -5.72
N LEU A 43 -25.44 4.76 -5.81
CA LEU A 43 -24.17 4.19 -5.33
C LEU A 43 -22.98 4.67 -6.16
N LEU A 44 -23.14 4.75 -7.48
CA LEU A 44 -22.08 5.24 -8.37
C LEU A 44 -21.73 6.71 -8.05
N TYR A 45 -22.73 7.56 -7.83
CA TYR A 45 -22.48 8.94 -7.40
C TYR A 45 -21.75 9.02 -6.05
N MET A 46 -22.16 8.26 -5.04
CA MET A 46 -21.47 8.24 -3.74
C MET A 46 -20.02 7.76 -3.86
N PHE A 47 -19.77 6.76 -4.70
CA PHE A 47 -18.42 6.28 -4.97
C PHE A 47 -17.56 7.35 -5.65
N THR A 48 -18.09 8.08 -6.64
CA THR A 48 -17.34 9.15 -7.31
C THR A 48 -16.97 10.29 -6.37
N ILE A 49 -17.87 10.66 -5.46
CA ILE A 49 -17.60 11.68 -4.43
C ILE A 49 -16.50 11.18 -3.49
N MET A 50 -16.60 9.94 -3.01
CA MET A 50 -15.60 9.35 -2.12
C MET A 50 -14.22 9.28 -2.79
N PHE A 51 -14.18 8.84 -4.06
CA PHE A 51 -12.96 8.82 -4.86
C PHE A 51 -12.36 10.22 -5.01
N CYS A 52 -13.18 11.23 -5.32
CA CYS A 52 -12.71 12.62 -5.43
C CYS A 52 -12.11 13.14 -4.12
N VAL A 53 -12.77 12.89 -3.00
CA VAL A 53 -12.27 13.28 -1.67
C VAL A 53 -11.00 12.53 -1.30
N ALA A 54 -10.90 11.23 -1.63
CA ALA A 54 -9.71 10.44 -1.38
C ALA A 54 -8.50 10.96 -2.18
N VAL A 55 -8.70 11.32 -3.45
CA VAL A 55 -7.64 11.94 -4.27
C VAL A 55 -7.20 13.26 -3.67
N MET A 56 -8.14 14.14 -3.30
CA MET A 56 -7.80 15.44 -2.67
C MET A 56 -7.08 15.27 -1.33
N GLY A 57 -7.55 14.35 -0.48
CA GLY A 57 -6.90 14.02 0.79
C GLY A 57 -5.50 13.45 0.60
N GLY A 58 -5.30 12.57 -0.40
CA GLY A 58 -4.00 12.02 -0.75
C GLY A 58 -3.01 13.09 -1.21
N LEU A 59 -3.46 14.05 -2.03
CA LEU A 59 -2.62 15.18 -2.44
C LEU A 59 -2.23 16.04 -1.25
N LEU A 60 -3.16 16.36 -0.36
CA LEU A 60 -2.88 17.10 0.89
C LEU A 60 -1.85 16.35 1.75
N TRP A 61 -2.01 15.04 1.91
CA TRP A 61 -1.09 14.21 2.68
C TRP A 61 0.32 14.19 2.09
N GLN A 62 0.45 14.04 0.77
CA GLN A 62 1.75 14.11 0.10
C GLN A 62 2.42 15.48 0.31
N ASN A 63 1.65 16.56 0.20
CA ASN A 63 2.17 17.91 0.43
C ASN A 63 2.60 18.11 1.89
N ALA A 64 1.84 17.61 2.87
CA ALA A 64 2.22 17.69 4.27
C ALA A 64 3.49 16.88 4.59
N ASN A 65 3.59 15.65 4.08
CA ASN A 65 4.77 14.80 4.26
C ASN A 65 6.03 15.40 3.63
N LEU A 66 5.88 16.12 2.51
CA LEU A 66 6.99 16.79 1.85
C LEU A 66 7.67 17.83 2.75
N TYR A 67 6.94 18.49 3.64
CA TYR A 67 7.55 19.44 4.59
C TYR A 67 8.41 18.75 5.63
N ASN A 68 7.91 17.65 6.20
CA ASN A 68 8.66 16.88 7.20
C ASN A 68 9.95 16.31 6.59
N MET A 69 9.86 15.73 5.39
CA MET A 69 11.03 15.20 4.68
C MET A 69 12.07 16.28 4.34
N LYS A 70 11.63 17.48 3.93
CA LYS A 70 12.56 18.59 3.65
C LYS A 70 13.32 19.03 4.90
N ARG A 71 12.65 19.06 6.06
CA ARG A 71 13.27 19.42 7.35
C ARG A 71 14.32 18.38 7.75
N GLU A 72 13.98 17.10 7.62
CA GLU A 72 14.87 15.99 7.92
C GLU A 72 16.10 15.98 7.00
N MET A 73 15.91 16.15 5.69
CA MET A 73 17.02 16.28 4.74
C MET A 73 17.96 17.45 5.07
N TYR A 74 17.41 18.59 5.49
CA TYR A 74 18.24 19.74 5.87
C TYR A 74 19.11 19.44 7.10
N ASN A 75 18.54 18.81 8.12
CA ASN A 75 19.27 18.42 9.32
C ASN A 75 20.36 17.38 8.97
N LEU A 76 20.01 16.34 8.20
CA LEU A 76 20.96 15.32 7.75
C LEU A 76 22.12 15.90 6.91
N ASN A 77 21.84 16.86 6.03
CA ASN A 77 22.88 17.52 5.26
C ASN A 77 23.82 18.35 6.15
N THR A 78 23.26 19.03 7.16
CA THR A 78 24.05 19.77 8.15
C THR A 78 24.96 18.85 8.96
N ASP A 79 24.43 17.70 9.40
CA ASP A 79 25.20 16.71 10.15
C ASP A 79 26.28 16.05 9.27
N MET A 80 25.96 15.75 8.01
CA MET A 80 26.96 15.29 7.03
C MET A 80 28.09 16.31 6.83
N GLN A 81 27.78 17.61 6.76
CA GLN A 81 28.83 18.63 6.62
C GLN A 81 29.74 18.70 7.85
N LYS A 82 29.17 18.58 9.06
CA LYS A 82 29.97 18.52 10.30
C LYS A 82 30.87 17.29 10.32
N LEU A 83 30.32 16.12 10.02
CA LEU A 83 31.09 14.87 9.98
C LEU A 83 32.22 14.92 8.94
N ASN A 84 31.99 15.52 7.78
CA ASN A 84 33.04 15.72 6.78
C ASN A 84 34.13 16.70 7.26
N ALA A 85 33.75 17.76 7.98
CA ALA A 85 34.71 18.69 8.56
C ALA A 85 35.57 18.02 9.64
N GLU A 86 34.95 17.26 10.54
CA GLU A 86 35.64 16.46 11.55
C GLU A 86 36.55 15.43 10.89
N MET A 87 36.08 14.70 9.87
CA MET A 87 36.90 13.74 9.14
C MET A 87 38.14 14.41 8.53
N ASN A 88 37.98 15.55 7.87
CA ASN A 88 39.10 16.30 7.30
C ASN A 88 40.09 16.75 8.38
N GLU A 89 39.61 17.21 9.53
CA GLU A 89 40.46 17.56 10.66
C GLU A 89 41.27 16.34 11.15
N LEU A 90 40.61 15.20 11.34
CA LEU A 90 41.28 13.96 11.73
C LEU A 90 42.30 13.50 10.68
N THR A 91 41.99 13.64 9.39
CA THR A 91 42.94 13.31 8.31
C THR A 91 44.17 14.22 8.37
N ILE A 92 44.00 15.52 8.57
CA ILE A 92 45.12 16.46 8.73
C ILE A 92 45.95 16.13 9.98
N GLN A 93 45.29 15.77 11.10
CA GLN A 93 46.00 15.37 12.32
C GLN A 93 46.80 14.08 12.10
N LYS A 94 46.24 13.11 11.37
CA LYS A 94 46.93 11.87 10.99
C LYS A 94 48.16 12.18 10.13
N GLU A 95 48.02 12.98 9.08
CA GLU A 95 49.14 13.36 8.21
C GLU A 95 50.24 14.08 9.00
N LYS A 96 49.87 15.03 9.87
CA LYS A 96 50.83 15.71 10.75
C LYS A 96 51.56 14.76 11.69
N LEU A 97 50.86 13.76 12.25
CA LEU A 97 51.49 12.75 13.09
C LEU A 97 52.42 11.86 12.26
N GLU A 98 52.01 11.43 11.07
CA GLU A 98 52.84 10.65 10.15
C GLU A 98 54.12 11.40 9.75
N GLU A 99 54.08 12.73 9.59
CA GLU A 99 55.27 13.55 9.35
C GLU A 99 56.16 13.72 10.60
N GLN A 100 55.56 13.75 11.80
CA GLN A 100 56.30 13.96 13.06
C GLN A 100 56.99 12.69 13.57
N ILE A 101 56.38 11.52 13.34
CA ILE A 101 56.93 10.22 13.75
C ILE A 101 58.38 9.99 13.26
N PRO A 102 58.73 10.15 11.97
CA PRO A 102 60.10 9.93 11.51
C PRO A 102 61.07 10.98 12.07
N GLN A 103 60.61 12.21 12.30
CA GLN A 103 61.42 13.27 12.89
C GLN A 103 61.75 13.02 14.36
N GLU A 104 60.79 12.53 15.15
CA GLU A 104 61.03 12.15 16.54
C GLU A 104 61.80 10.84 16.66
N ALA A 105 61.53 9.86 15.80
CA ALA A 105 62.28 8.61 15.73
C ALA A 105 63.77 8.87 15.43
N ALA A 106 64.07 9.77 14.48
CA ALA A 106 65.44 10.16 14.16
C ALA A 106 66.15 10.86 15.33
N LYS A 107 65.45 11.70 16.10
CA LYS A 107 66.00 12.33 17.32
C LYS A 107 66.31 11.33 18.43
N LEU A 108 65.54 10.25 18.51
CA LEU A 108 65.72 9.18 19.49
C LEU A 108 66.70 8.08 19.01
N GLY A 109 67.28 8.22 17.81
CA GLY A 109 68.27 7.30 17.26
C GLY A 109 67.68 6.04 16.62
N TYR A 110 66.37 6.00 16.37
CA TYR A 110 65.71 4.90 15.66
C TYR A 110 65.70 5.19 14.15
N THR A 111 66.02 4.17 13.34
CA THR A 111 66.02 4.24 11.87
C THR A 111 64.80 3.51 11.31
N GLU A 112 64.22 4.01 10.21
CA GLU A 112 63.14 3.33 9.51
C GLU A 112 63.59 1.92 9.06
N SER A 113 62.91 0.88 9.54
CA SER A 113 63.19 -0.49 9.11
C SER A 113 62.61 -0.71 7.72
N ASN A 114 63.47 -0.89 6.73
CA ASN A 114 63.13 -1.22 5.34
C ASN A 114 62.73 -2.71 5.18
N GLU A 115 61.87 -3.21 6.06
CA GLU A 115 61.29 -4.54 5.94
C GLU A 115 59.77 -4.43 6.10
N GLU A 116 59.05 -4.72 5.02
CA GLU A 116 57.60 -4.82 4.99
C GLU A 116 57.14 -5.93 5.95
N GLY A 117 56.65 -5.53 7.13
CA GLY A 117 55.69 -6.32 7.92
C GLY A 117 56.28 -7.17 9.04
N PHE A 118 56.55 -6.54 10.20
CA PHE A 118 56.58 -7.26 11.48
C PHE A 118 55.16 -7.41 12.03
N HIS A 119 54.49 -8.52 11.73
CA HIS A 119 53.18 -8.86 12.29
C HIS A 119 53.35 -9.42 13.71
N VAL A 120 53.00 -8.61 14.72
CA VAL A 120 52.85 -9.11 16.10
C VAL A 120 51.52 -9.85 16.21
N GLN A 121 51.57 -11.18 16.32
CA GLN A 121 50.39 -11.97 16.68
C GLN A 121 50.07 -11.75 18.16
N ILE A 122 48.98 -11.03 18.43
CA ILE A 122 48.41 -10.94 19.78
C ILE A 122 47.52 -12.17 19.97
N SER A 123 48.03 -13.20 20.64
CA SER A 123 47.24 -14.34 21.09
C SER A 123 46.19 -13.86 22.09
N THR A 124 44.96 -13.64 21.64
CA THR A 124 43.83 -13.40 22.53
C THR A 124 43.26 -14.75 22.96
N GLU A 125 43.92 -15.40 23.90
CA GLU A 125 43.33 -16.51 24.64
C GLU A 125 42.54 -15.95 25.84
N SER A 126 41.28 -15.58 25.57
CA SER A 126 40.28 -15.47 26.63
C SER A 126 38.85 -15.62 26.10
N GLY A 127 38.34 -16.84 26.20
CA GLY A 127 36.96 -17.16 26.57
C GLY A 127 35.81 -16.67 25.68
N SER A 128 35.29 -17.54 24.83
CA SER A 128 33.83 -17.75 24.79
C SER A 128 33.48 -19.20 24.45
N LYS A 129 32.94 -19.90 25.44
CA LYS A 129 32.15 -21.12 25.24
C LYS A 129 30.75 -20.70 24.79
N THR A 130 30.33 -21.16 23.63
CA THR A 130 28.92 -21.31 23.20
C THR A 130 28.94 -22.28 22.02
N ALA A 131 28.94 -23.60 22.26
CA ALA A 131 27.77 -24.45 22.46
C ALA A 131 26.89 -24.58 21.20
N ASN A 132 27.18 -25.64 20.44
CA ASN A 132 26.31 -26.52 19.66
C ASN A 132 25.24 -25.92 18.73
N SER A 133 25.49 -26.05 17.41
CA SER A 133 24.51 -25.92 16.33
C SER A 133 24.69 -27.09 15.34
N GLU A 134 24.48 -28.32 15.81
CA GLU A 134 24.36 -29.51 14.96
C GLU A 134 23.26 -30.43 15.50
N ASP A 135 22.02 -29.94 15.62
CA ASP A 135 20.88 -30.83 15.88
C ASP A 135 19.50 -30.30 15.42
N ALA A 136 19.47 -29.48 14.36
CA ALA A 136 18.22 -28.92 13.81
C ALA A 136 17.92 -29.29 12.34
N ALA A 137 18.68 -30.21 11.74
CA ALA A 137 18.54 -30.59 10.33
C ALA A 137 17.88 -31.97 10.09
N LYS A 138 17.26 -32.60 11.10
CA LYS A 138 16.67 -33.96 10.97
C LYS A 138 15.22 -34.10 11.43
N VAL A 139 14.43 -33.04 11.39
CA VAL A 139 12.97 -33.09 11.66
C VAL A 139 12.09 -32.74 10.44
N ALA A 140 12.67 -32.30 9.32
CA ALA A 140 11.90 -31.95 8.11
C ALA A 140 11.97 -33.01 6.99
N ARG A 141 11.77 -34.29 7.32
CA ARG A 141 11.47 -35.35 6.32
C ARG A 141 10.91 -36.60 7.00
N LYS A 142 9.62 -36.56 7.33
CA LYS A 142 8.77 -37.75 7.37
C LYS A 142 7.32 -37.35 7.14
#